data_AF-A0A3P6C6M4-F1
#
_entry.id   AF-A0A3P6C6M4-F1
#
_cell.length_a   1.000
_cell.length_b   1.000
_cell.length_c   1.000
_cell.angle_alpha   90.00
_cell.angle_beta   90.00
_cell.angle_gamma   90.00
#
_symmetry.space_group_name_H-M   'P 1'
#
loop_
_entity.id
_entity.type
_entity.pdbx_description
1 polymer ?
#
loop_
_entity_poly.entity_id
_entity_poly.type
_entity_poly.pdbx_seq_one_letter_code
_entity_poly.pdbx_strand_id
1 'polypeptide(L)'
;MLWHIERMVRWSEDLAARGGRRAVDPSVGTPKMEIRKFAKSYAQLQEIMVEHAQMEERILFPVLESVDRGMCKSANEEHGRELPMMNGIKEYIKSIGVMDSGACSEELFTLASRFKSLQQMMCKAHFEEEEKDLLPMGREKQNKLMNQSLELMRGTHSNVCDFLLQGLTPQEAMQYLDILMNFADPNFISSFICQQAIVD
;
A
#
# COMPACT_ATOMS: atom_id res chain seq x y z
N MET A 1 -3.95 4.58 -2.90
CA MET A 1 -3.62 3.14 -2.81
C MET A 1 -3.95 2.37 -4.10
N LEU A 2 -5.15 2.54 -4.66
CA LEU A 2 -5.58 1.91 -5.92
C LEU A 2 -4.55 2.00 -7.06
N TRP A 3 -3.99 3.19 -7.29
CA TRP A 3 -2.96 3.39 -8.32
C TRP A 3 -1.76 2.45 -8.17
N HIS A 4 -1.31 2.18 -6.94
CA HIS A 4 -0.21 1.26 -6.69
C HIS A 4 -0.59 -0.18 -7.00
N ILE A 5 -1.81 -0.60 -6.65
CA ILE A 5 -2.33 -1.93 -6.98
C ILE A 5 -2.34 -2.10 -8.51
N GLU A 6 -2.92 -1.14 -9.23
CA GLU A 6 -2.96 -1.14 -10.70
C GLU A 6 -1.57 -1.15 -11.33
N ARG A 7 -0.62 -0.39 -10.77
CA ARG A 7 0.78 -0.40 -11.20
C ARG A 7 1.41 -1.78 -11.00
N MET A 8 1.18 -2.44 -9.86
CA MET A 8 1.70 -3.78 -9.60
C MET A 8 1.09 -4.84 -10.51
N VAL A 9 -0.21 -4.75 -10.82
CA VAL A 9 -0.88 -5.61 -11.81
C VAL A 9 -0.20 -5.47 -13.16
N ARG A 10 -0.11 -4.25 -13.71
CA ARG A 10 0.53 -4.00 -15.01
C ARG A 10 1.96 -4.51 -15.07
N TRP A 11 2.74 -4.30 -14.00
CA TRP A 11 4.13 -4.78 -13.94
C TRP A 11 4.19 -6.31 -13.88
N SER A 12 3.31 -6.98 -13.12
CA SER A 12 3.26 -8.43 -13.07
C SER A 12 2.88 -9.08 -14.41
N GLU A 13 1.95 -8.46 -15.15
CA GLU A 13 1.56 -8.92 -16.49
C GLU A 13 2.69 -8.77 -17.50
N ASP A 14 3.42 -7.65 -17.45
CA ASP A 14 4.56 -7.40 -18.31
C ASP A 14 5.73 -8.37 -18.00
N LEU A 15 6.00 -8.65 -16.72
CA LEU A 15 6.94 -9.70 -16.31
C LEU A 15 6.56 -11.07 -16.88
N ALA A 16 5.27 -11.43 -16.78
CA ALA A 16 4.74 -12.68 -17.31
C ALA A 16 4.84 -12.77 -18.84
N ALA A 17 4.47 -11.70 -19.56
CA ALA A 17 4.52 -11.63 -21.02
C ALA A 17 5.96 -11.72 -21.55
N ARG A 18 6.93 -11.13 -20.84
CA ARG A 18 8.35 -11.22 -21.18
C ARG A 18 9.02 -12.52 -20.71
N GLY A 19 8.31 -13.32 -19.91
CA GLY A 19 8.77 -14.59 -19.35
C GLY A 19 10.10 -14.49 -18.59
N GLY A 20 10.42 -13.31 -18.04
CA GLY A 20 11.71 -13.03 -17.40
C GLY A 20 12.94 -13.13 -18.31
N ARG A 21 12.79 -13.16 -19.65
CA ARG A 21 13.89 -13.45 -20.60
C ARG A 21 14.45 -12.25 -21.38
N ARG A 22 13.90 -11.04 -21.23
CA ARG A 22 14.50 -9.84 -21.85
C ARG A 22 15.55 -9.23 -20.93
N ALA A 23 16.81 -9.33 -21.35
CA ALA A 23 17.90 -8.52 -20.84
C ALA A 23 18.75 -8.02 -22.02
N VAL A 24 18.34 -6.93 -22.67
CA VAL A 24 19.27 -6.08 -23.46
C VAL A 24 18.80 -4.61 -23.52
N ASP A 25 18.06 -4.15 -22.51
CA ASP A 25 17.94 -2.71 -22.28
C ASP A 25 18.70 -2.40 -20.98
N PRO A 26 19.89 -1.78 -21.07
CA PRO A 26 20.70 -1.41 -19.91
C PRO A 26 19.95 -0.52 -18.90
N SER A 27 18.87 0.17 -19.32
CA SER A 27 18.04 0.99 -18.44
C SER A 27 17.15 0.18 -17.50
N VAL A 28 16.87 -1.09 -17.81
CA VAL A 28 15.87 -1.93 -17.10
C VAL A 28 16.53 -2.85 -16.06
N GLY A 29 17.71 -3.39 -16.38
CA GLY A 29 18.50 -4.28 -15.51
C GLY A 29 18.29 -5.77 -15.80
N THR A 30 18.92 -6.64 -15.00
CA THR A 30 18.75 -8.11 -15.15
C THR A 30 17.36 -8.58 -14.65
N PRO A 31 16.83 -9.72 -15.13
CA PRO A 31 15.55 -10.25 -14.65
C PRO A 31 15.50 -10.43 -13.13
N LYS A 32 16.62 -10.86 -12.53
CA LYS A 32 16.78 -10.96 -11.07
C LYS A 32 16.68 -9.61 -10.37
N MET A 33 17.30 -8.56 -10.94
CA MET A 33 17.16 -7.20 -10.41
C MET A 33 15.73 -6.70 -10.54
N GLU A 34 15.05 -7.02 -11.64
CA GLU A 34 13.66 -6.63 -11.86
C GLU A 34 12.72 -7.25 -10.82
N ILE A 35 12.84 -8.57 -10.57
CA ILE A 35 12.09 -9.25 -9.51
C ILE A 35 12.41 -8.66 -8.13
N ARG A 36 13.66 -8.29 -7.85
CA ARG A 36 14.03 -7.64 -6.59
C ARG A 36 13.37 -6.25 -6.45
N LYS A 37 13.34 -5.45 -7.52
CA LYS A 37 12.66 -4.14 -7.54
C LYS A 37 11.15 -4.32 -7.34
N PHE A 38 10.56 -5.29 -8.03
CA PHE A 38 9.15 -5.67 -7.90
C PHE A 38 8.82 -6.07 -6.46
N ALA A 39 9.63 -6.94 -5.85
CA ALA A 39 9.47 -7.38 -4.47
C ALA A 39 9.56 -6.22 -3.47
N LYS A 40 10.51 -5.29 -3.65
CA LYS A 40 10.62 -4.08 -2.82
C LYS A 40 9.36 -3.20 -2.94
N SER A 41 8.92 -2.94 -4.18
CA SER A 41 7.70 -2.17 -4.46
C SER A 41 6.47 -2.81 -3.84
N TYR A 42 6.36 -4.14 -3.91
CA TYR A 42 5.25 -4.86 -3.28
C TYR A 42 5.29 -4.80 -1.75
N ALA A 43 6.47 -4.89 -1.15
CA ALA A 43 6.63 -4.78 0.30
C ALA A 43 6.15 -3.40 0.81
N GLN A 44 6.48 -2.32 0.10
CA GLN A 44 6.00 -0.97 0.42
C GLN A 44 4.48 -0.85 0.27
N LEU A 45 3.91 -1.42 -0.81
CA LEU A 45 2.45 -1.47 -0.97
C LEU A 45 1.78 -2.23 0.19
N GLN A 46 2.31 -3.38 0.59
CA GLN A 46 1.78 -4.14 1.72
C GLN A 46 1.87 -3.36 3.03
N GLU A 47 2.98 -2.66 3.27
CA GLU A 47 3.17 -1.86 4.47
C GLU A 47 2.14 -0.73 4.56
N ILE A 48 1.86 -0.03 3.46
CA ILE A 48 0.78 0.97 3.39
C ILE A 48 -0.59 0.34 3.64
N MET A 49 -0.89 -0.81 3.05
CA MET A 49 -2.20 -1.44 3.26
C MET A 49 -2.40 -1.93 4.69
N VAL A 50 -1.33 -2.39 5.36
CA VAL A 50 -1.39 -2.75 6.78
C VAL A 50 -1.57 -1.50 7.64
N GLU A 51 -0.86 -0.42 7.33
CA GLU A 51 -1.00 0.85 8.03
C GLU A 51 -2.42 1.42 7.89
N HIS A 52 -2.98 1.41 6.67
CA HIS A 52 -4.37 1.75 6.37
C HIS A 52 -5.34 0.96 7.25
N ALA A 53 -5.27 -0.37 7.20
CA ALA A 53 -6.17 -1.23 7.96
C ALA A 53 -6.04 -0.99 9.48
N GLN A 54 -4.82 -0.81 9.99
CA GLN A 54 -4.61 -0.54 11.42
C GLN A 54 -5.13 0.83 11.84
N MET A 55 -4.98 1.85 11.00
CA MET A 55 -5.51 3.19 11.25
C MET A 55 -7.03 3.11 11.37
N GLU A 56 -7.69 2.42 10.44
CA GLU A 56 -9.12 2.24 10.46
C GLU A 56 -9.59 1.45 11.67
N GLU A 57 -9.08 0.24 11.86
CA GLU A 57 -9.51 -0.68 12.92
C GLU A 57 -9.29 -0.13 14.33
N ARG A 58 -8.23 0.66 14.54
CA ARG A 58 -7.86 1.15 15.87
C ARG A 58 -8.33 2.57 16.17
N ILE A 59 -8.56 3.38 15.15
CA ILE A 59 -8.86 4.81 15.32
C ILE A 59 -10.23 5.15 14.76
N LEU A 60 -10.52 4.84 13.49
CA LEU A 60 -11.78 5.23 12.86
C LEU A 60 -12.95 4.32 13.24
N PHE A 61 -12.81 3.00 13.09
CA PHE A 61 -13.87 2.03 13.35
C PHE A 61 -14.42 2.12 14.77
N PRO A 62 -13.61 2.27 15.84
CA PRO A 62 -14.15 2.42 17.19
C PRO A 62 -15.04 3.66 17.35
N VAL A 63 -14.75 4.75 16.64
CA VAL A 63 -15.57 5.97 16.67
C VAL A 63 -16.84 5.77 15.87
N LEU A 64 -16.76 5.20 14.68
CA LEU A 64 -17.89 4.95 13.81
C LEU A 64 -18.87 3.94 14.45
N GLU A 65 -18.37 2.86 15.04
CA GLU A 65 -19.14 1.88 15.81
C GLU A 65 -19.82 2.47 17.05
N SER A 66 -19.28 3.57 17.60
CA SER A 66 -19.93 4.30 18.70
C SER A 66 -21.10 5.16 18.24
N VAL A 67 -21.14 5.51 16.95
CA VAL A 67 -22.22 6.28 16.31
C VAL A 67 -23.30 5.33 15.77
N ASP A 68 -22.89 4.27 15.07
CA ASP A 68 -23.77 3.24 14.54
C ASP A 68 -23.11 1.85 14.59
N ARG A 69 -23.73 0.94 15.34
CA ARG A 69 -23.15 -0.36 15.64
C ARG A 69 -23.29 -1.30 14.44
N GLY A 70 -22.18 -1.87 14.01
CA GLY A 70 -22.08 -2.77 12.86
C GLY A 70 -21.73 -2.06 11.55
N MET A 71 -21.57 -0.73 11.57
CA MET A 71 -21.21 0.07 10.40
C MET A 71 -19.87 -0.36 9.79
N CYS A 72 -18.90 -0.79 10.61
CA CYS A 72 -17.56 -1.15 10.13
C CYS A 72 -17.37 -2.66 9.95
N LYS A 73 -18.45 -3.46 10.09
CA LYS A 73 -18.34 -4.92 10.03
C LYS A 73 -17.87 -5.43 8.66
N SER A 74 -18.39 -4.86 7.56
CA SER A 74 -18.02 -5.26 6.19
C SER A 74 -16.52 -5.01 5.95
N ALA A 75 -16.07 -3.77 6.18
CA ALA A 75 -14.68 -3.36 6.02
C ALA A 75 -13.70 -4.17 6.87
N ASN A 76 -14.07 -4.49 8.13
CA ASN A 76 -13.23 -5.33 8.98
C ASN A 76 -13.17 -6.80 8.50
N GLU A 77 -14.26 -7.33 7.94
CA GLU A 77 -14.24 -8.66 7.31
C GLU A 77 -13.44 -8.66 6.00
N GLU A 78 -13.41 -7.54 5.28
CA GLU A 78 -12.55 -7.33 4.10
C GLU A 78 -11.08 -7.39 4.51
N HIS A 79 -10.62 -6.59 5.47
CA HIS A 79 -9.24 -6.69 5.98
C HIS A 79 -8.84 -8.13 6.35
N GLY A 80 -9.75 -8.87 7.00
CA GLY A 80 -9.56 -10.28 7.36
C GLY A 80 -9.36 -11.23 6.18
N ARG A 81 -9.81 -10.88 4.97
CA ARG A 81 -9.59 -11.62 3.72
C ARG A 81 -8.40 -11.08 2.93
N GLU A 82 -8.25 -9.77 2.87
CA GLU A 82 -7.30 -9.07 2.01
C GLU A 82 -5.86 -9.19 2.52
N LEU A 83 -5.62 -8.91 3.80
CA LEU A 83 -4.27 -8.95 4.38
C LEU A 83 -3.62 -10.34 4.28
N PRO A 84 -4.33 -11.46 4.56
CA PRO A 84 -3.78 -12.79 4.32
C PRO A 84 -3.47 -13.07 2.84
N MET A 85 -4.30 -12.61 1.90
CA MET A 85 -4.03 -12.75 0.47
C MET A 85 -2.75 -12.00 0.07
N MET A 86 -2.58 -10.77 0.56
CA MET A 86 -1.37 -9.98 0.32
C MET A 86 -0.13 -10.67 0.88
N ASN A 87 -0.23 -11.24 2.07
CA ASN A 87 0.86 -12.03 2.65
C ASN A 87 1.20 -13.26 1.78
N GLY A 88 0.19 -13.97 1.28
CA GLY A 88 0.36 -15.08 0.36
C GLY A 88 1.07 -14.70 -0.95
N ILE A 89 0.80 -13.51 -1.49
CA ILE A 89 1.51 -12.97 -2.66
C ILE A 89 2.96 -12.62 -2.29
N LYS A 90 3.21 -12.02 -1.14
CA LYS A 90 4.58 -11.70 -0.67
C LYS A 90 5.45 -12.93 -0.57
N GLU A 91 4.95 -13.99 0.08
CA GLU A 91 5.68 -15.25 0.19
C GLU A 91 5.92 -15.90 -1.18
N TYR A 92 4.96 -15.79 -2.10
CA TYR A 92 5.12 -16.28 -3.47
C TYR A 92 6.19 -15.50 -4.27
N ILE A 93 6.28 -14.19 -4.09
CA ILE A 93 7.35 -13.38 -4.69
C ILE A 93 8.72 -13.80 -4.13
N LYS A 94 8.82 -14.04 -2.81
CA LYS A 94 10.05 -14.54 -2.19
C LYS A 94 10.45 -15.90 -2.76
N SER A 95 9.50 -16.82 -2.94
CA SER A 95 9.79 -18.15 -3.52
C SER A 95 10.32 -18.03 -4.95
N ILE A 96 9.75 -17.14 -5.78
CA ILE A 96 10.26 -16.88 -7.13
C ILE A 96 11.70 -16.33 -7.08
N GLY A 97 11.99 -15.43 -6.13
CA GLY A 97 13.30 -14.78 -6.00
C GLY A 97 14.46 -15.70 -5.63
N VAL A 98 14.19 -16.87 -5.04
CA VAL A 98 15.21 -17.86 -4.62
C VAL A 98 15.40 -19.00 -5.63
N MET A 99 14.63 -19.05 -6.73
CA MET A 99 14.78 -20.09 -7.75
C MET A 99 16.07 -19.88 -8.57
N ASP A 100 16.96 -20.88 -8.56
CA ASP A 100 18.27 -20.83 -9.23
C ASP A 100 18.19 -20.75 -10.76
N SER A 101 17.12 -21.27 -11.36
CA SER A 101 16.86 -21.20 -12.81
C SER A 101 16.31 -19.84 -13.28
N GLY A 102 16.14 -18.88 -12.38
CA GLY A 102 15.30 -17.71 -12.60
C GLY A 102 13.81 -18.07 -12.59
N ALA A 103 12.95 -17.04 -12.58
CA ALA A 103 11.51 -17.23 -12.63
C ALA A 103 11.11 -17.90 -13.96
N CYS A 104 10.53 -19.10 -13.91
CA CYS A 104 9.94 -19.70 -15.10
C CYS A 104 8.64 -18.95 -15.44
N SER A 105 8.23 -19.06 -16.71
CA SER A 105 7.10 -18.28 -17.24
C SER A 105 5.80 -18.58 -16.49
N GLU A 106 5.62 -19.81 -16.02
CA GLU A 106 4.41 -20.27 -15.32
C GLU A 106 4.23 -19.60 -13.96
N GLU A 107 5.30 -19.42 -13.19
CA GLU A 107 5.28 -18.76 -11.89
C GLU A 107 4.96 -17.28 -12.06
N LEU A 108 5.49 -16.63 -13.11
CA LEU A 108 5.16 -15.24 -13.42
C LEU A 108 3.70 -15.08 -13.87
N PHE A 109 3.16 -16.01 -14.65
CA PHE A 109 1.73 -16.03 -14.99
C PHE A 109 0.85 -16.22 -13.75
N THR A 110 1.24 -17.13 -12.86
CA THR A 110 0.55 -17.37 -11.60
C THR A 110 0.59 -16.14 -10.70
N LEU A 111 1.74 -15.45 -10.63
CA LEU A 111 1.89 -14.19 -9.91
C LEU A 111 0.93 -13.13 -10.47
N ALA A 112 0.92 -12.93 -11.79
CA ALA A 112 0.03 -11.98 -12.45
C ALA A 112 -1.46 -12.30 -12.18
N SER A 113 -1.85 -13.58 -12.22
CA SER A 113 -3.20 -14.02 -11.89
C SER A 113 -3.58 -13.67 -10.44
N ARG A 114 -2.67 -13.89 -9.48
CA ARG A 114 -2.90 -13.53 -8.07
C ARG A 114 -3.09 -12.02 -7.89
N PHE A 115 -2.32 -11.19 -8.59
CA PHE A 115 -2.48 -9.74 -8.56
C PHE A 115 -3.82 -9.28 -9.15
N LYS A 116 -4.29 -9.91 -10.23
CA LYS A 116 -5.64 -9.65 -10.76
C LYS A 116 -6.73 -9.99 -9.76
N SER A 117 -6.62 -11.13 -9.08
CA SER A 117 -7.56 -11.51 -8.02
C SER A 117 -7.56 -10.50 -6.87
N LEU A 118 -6.36 -10.06 -6.43
CA LEU A 118 -6.23 -9.03 -5.40
C LEU A 118 -6.90 -7.71 -5.85
N GLN A 119 -6.61 -7.24 -7.06
CA GLN A 119 -7.21 -6.03 -7.61
C GLN A 119 -8.74 -6.11 -7.66
N GLN A 120 -9.30 -7.22 -8.15
CA GLN A 120 -10.76 -7.37 -8.24
C GLN A 120 -11.44 -7.38 -6.87
N MET A 121 -10.78 -7.90 -5.84
CA MET A 121 -11.28 -7.91 -4.47
C MET A 121 -11.22 -6.49 -3.87
N MET A 122 -10.05 -5.84 -3.92
CA MET A 122 -9.82 -4.54 -3.26
C MET A 122 -10.51 -3.37 -3.97
N CYS A 123 -10.58 -3.38 -5.30
CA CYS A 123 -11.13 -2.24 -6.05
C CYS A 123 -12.66 -2.15 -6.04
N LYS A 124 -13.38 -3.26 -5.88
CA LYS A 124 -14.85 -3.29 -6.03
C LYS A 124 -15.62 -3.32 -4.72
N ALA A 125 -14.97 -3.71 -3.63
CA ALA A 125 -15.65 -3.93 -2.35
C ALA A 125 -15.10 -2.94 -1.31
N HIS A 126 -13.78 -2.99 -1.06
CA HIS A 126 -13.13 -2.22 0.00
C HIS A 126 -13.28 -0.69 -0.16
N PHE A 127 -12.65 -0.11 -1.18
CA PHE A 127 -12.55 1.35 -1.25
C PHE A 127 -13.85 2.05 -1.67
N GLU A 128 -14.67 1.42 -2.50
CA GLU A 128 -15.94 2.01 -2.96
C GLU A 128 -17.02 2.01 -1.86
N GLU A 129 -17.05 1.00 -0.98
CA GLU A 129 -17.99 0.95 0.15
C GLU A 129 -17.57 1.95 1.24
N GLU A 130 -16.27 2.04 1.55
CA GLU A 130 -15.75 2.95 2.57
C GLU A 130 -15.98 4.43 2.25
N GLU A 131 -15.72 4.85 0.99
CA GLU A 131 -15.87 6.25 0.58
C GLU A 131 -17.34 6.71 0.67
N LYS A 132 -18.29 5.80 0.44
CA LYS A 132 -19.71 6.10 0.44
C LYS A 132 -20.34 6.11 1.83
N ASP A 133 -19.93 5.18 2.69
CA ASP A 133 -20.65 4.88 3.93
C ASP A 133 -19.97 5.42 5.20
N LEU A 134 -18.68 5.78 5.18
CA LEU A 134 -17.92 6.13 6.40
C LEU A 134 -17.65 7.64 6.62
N LEU A 135 -18.08 8.54 5.73
CA LEU A 135 -17.79 9.98 5.83
C LEU A 135 -19.08 10.83 5.90
N PRO A 136 -19.56 11.15 7.12
CA PRO A 136 -19.26 12.49 7.64
C PRO A 136 -19.14 12.57 9.18
N MET A 137 -17.98 13.00 9.68
CA MET A 137 -17.78 13.35 11.10
C MET A 137 -17.50 14.85 11.31
N GLY A 138 -17.90 15.39 12.47
CA GLY A 138 -17.71 16.81 12.81
C GLY A 138 -16.24 17.21 13.04
N ARG A 139 -15.91 18.46 12.69
CA ARG A 139 -14.54 19.04 12.64
C ARG A 139 -13.66 18.84 13.89
N GLU A 140 -14.19 18.97 15.10
CA GLU A 140 -13.35 18.81 16.32
C GLU A 140 -12.95 17.37 16.59
N LYS A 141 -13.87 16.42 16.37
CA LYS A 141 -13.55 14.98 16.47
C LYS A 141 -12.54 14.59 15.39
N GLN A 142 -12.63 15.19 14.21
CA GLN A 142 -11.70 14.98 13.11
C GLN A 142 -10.26 15.34 13.46
N ASN A 143 -10.02 16.46 14.15
CA ASN A 143 -8.66 16.90 14.53
C ASN A 143 -7.97 15.93 15.50
N LYS A 144 -8.69 15.46 16.53
CA LYS A 144 -8.13 14.50 17.50
C LYS A 144 -7.83 13.16 16.84
N LEU A 145 -8.72 12.67 15.98
CA LEU A 145 -8.52 11.43 15.25
C LEU A 145 -7.34 11.53 14.31
N MET A 146 -7.18 12.67 13.62
CA MET A 146 -6.04 12.91 12.74
C MET A 146 -4.70 12.78 13.47
N ASN A 147 -4.56 13.38 14.65
CA ASN A 147 -3.34 13.25 15.46
C ASN A 147 -3.06 11.79 15.86
N GLN A 148 -4.10 11.03 16.23
CA GLN A 148 -3.96 9.62 16.60
C GLN A 148 -3.60 8.74 15.41
N SER A 149 -4.18 9.02 14.23
CA SER A 149 -3.84 8.35 12.98
C SER A 149 -2.39 8.61 12.61
N LEU A 150 -1.93 9.87 12.64
CA LEU A 150 -0.54 10.22 12.36
C LEU A 150 0.44 9.53 13.32
N GLU A 151 0.14 9.49 14.62
CA GLU A 151 0.98 8.78 15.59
C GLU A 151 1.12 7.29 15.27
N LEU A 152 0.03 6.64 14.86
CA LEU A 152 0.05 5.23 14.47
C LEU A 152 0.94 4.99 13.24
N MET A 153 0.91 5.90 12.28
CA MET A 153 1.69 5.79 11.04
C MET A 153 3.19 6.06 11.27
N ARG A 154 3.59 6.71 12.38
CA ARG A 154 4.98 7.14 12.64
C ARG A 154 6.04 6.08 12.37
N GLY A 155 5.78 4.84 12.76
CA GLY A 155 6.76 3.75 12.63
C GLY A 155 7.06 3.33 11.19
N THR A 156 6.07 3.42 10.31
CA THR A 156 6.10 2.90 8.94
C THR A 156 6.22 4.03 7.92
N HIS A 157 5.64 5.20 8.21
CA HIS A 157 5.53 6.31 7.26
C HIS A 157 6.86 6.82 6.74
N SER A 158 7.91 6.80 7.57
CA SER A 158 9.24 7.20 7.13
C SER A 158 9.77 6.37 5.96
N ASN A 159 9.37 5.09 5.84
CA ASN A 159 9.81 4.19 4.77
C ASN A 159 8.87 4.18 3.55
N VAL A 160 7.61 4.55 3.76
CA VAL A 160 6.56 4.44 2.74
C VAL A 160 6.03 5.77 2.22
N CYS A 161 6.38 6.92 2.81
CA CYS A 161 5.87 8.23 2.41
C CYS A 161 6.19 8.55 0.93
N ASP A 162 7.44 8.42 0.51
CA ASP A 162 7.84 8.61 -0.89
C ASP A 162 7.11 7.66 -1.85
N PHE A 163 6.79 6.45 -1.37
CA PHE A 163 6.03 5.49 -2.15
C PHE A 163 4.57 5.93 -2.23
N LEU A 164 3.92 6.28 -1.11
CA LEU A 164 2.55 6.77 -1.04
C LEU A 164 2.33 7.99 -1.96
N LEU A 165 3.23 8.98 -1.91
CA LEU A 165 3.14 10.21 -2.69
C LEU A 165 3.15 9.95 -4.21
N GLN A 166 3.81 8.88 -4.68
CA GLN A 166 3.80 8.53 -6.12
C GLN A 166 2.42 8.13 -6.63
N GLY A 167 1.53 7.66 -5.75
CA GLY A 167 0.17 7.25 -6.09
C GLY A 167 -0.86 8.36 -5.95
N LEU A 168 -0.46 9.56 -5.53
CA LEU A 168 -1.34 10.72 -5.37
C LEU A 168 -1.26 11.65 -6.57
N THR A 169 -2.38 12.28 -6.90
CA THR A 169 -2.38 13.45 -7.78
C THR A 169 -1.68 14.63 -7.08
N PRO A 170 -1.22 15.65 -7.84
CA PRO A 170 -0.60 16.83 -7.23
C PRO A 170 -1.50 17.51 -6.17
N GLN A 171 -2.82 17.52 -6.39
CA GLN A 171 -3.77 18.10 -5.46
C GLN A 171 -3.88 17.28 -4.17
N GLU A 172 -4.02 15.97 -4.26
CA GLU A 172 -4.07 15.08 -3.11
C GLU A 172 -2.77 15.10 -2.32
N ALA A 173 -1.62 15.17 -3.01
CA ALA A 173 -0.32 15.31 -2.36
C ALA A 173 -0.22 16.62 -1.56
N MET A 174 -0.71 17.73 -2.10
CA MET A 174 -0.76 19.01 -1.38
C MET A 174 -1.68 18.93 -0.16
N GLN A 175 -2.87 18.33 -0.30
CA GLN A 175 -3.79 18.13 0.82
C GLN A 175 -3.17 17.24 1.91
N TYR A 176 -2.46 16.20 1.50
CA TYR A 176 -1.76 15.31 2.42
C TYR A 176 -0.65 16.06 3.18
N LEU A 177 0.14 16.87 2.49
CA LEU A 177 1.15 17.73 3.11
C LEU A 177 0.53 18.77 4.06
N ASP A 178 -0.61 19.37 3.69
CA ASP A 178 -1.33 20.29 4.57
C ASP A 178 -1.79 19.58 5.85
N ILE A 179 -2.29 18.34 5.75
CA ILE A 179 -2.63 17.54 6.93
C ILE A 179 -1.39 17.33 7.80
N LEU A 180 -0.26 16.94 7.21
CA LEU A 180 0.99 16.78 7.96
C LEU A 180 1.40 18.07 8.67
N MET A 181 1.38 19.21 7.98
CA MET A 181 1.80 20.48 8.56
C MET A 181 0.87 21.00 9.66
N ASN A 182 -0.43 20.67 9.60
CA ASN A 182 -1.41 21.12 10.57
C ASN A 182 -1.53 20.21 11.80
N PHE A 183 -1.23 18.92 11.67
CA PHE A 183 -1.53 17.91 12.70
C PHE A 183 -0.31 17.13 13.19
N ALA A 184 0.75 17.00 12.39
CA ALA A 184 1.94 16.30 12.84
C ALA A 184 2.80 17.17 13.76
N ASP A 185 3.40 16.54 14.77
CA ASP A 185 4.38 17.24 15.59
C ASP A 185 5.71 17.49 14.83
N PRO A 186 6.53 18.46 15.27
CA PRO A 186 7.79 18.76 14.60
C PRO A 186 8.78 17.58 14.53
N ASN A 187 8.74 16.63 15.46
CA ASN A 187 9.61 15.45 15.43
C ASN A 187 9.16 14.45 14.36
N PHE A 188 7.85 14.32 14.16
CA PHE A 188 7.24 13.55 13.08
C PHE A 188 7.61 14.16 11.73
N ILE A 189 7.45 15.48 11.58
CA ILE A 189 7.86 16.20 10.36
C ILE A 189 9.36 16.02 10.09
N SER A 190 10.19 16.15 11.13
CA SER A 190 11.65 15.98 11.02
C SER A 190 12.04 14.55 10.64
N SER A 191 11.27 13.53 11.06
CA SER A 191 11.51 12.14 10.67
C SER A 191 11.36 11.90 9.16
N PHE A 192 10.60 12.75 8.45
CA PHE A 192 10.53 12.74 6.99
C PHE A 192 11.71 13.45 6.33
N ILE A 193 12.12 14.61 6.87
CA ILE A 193 13.14 15.47 6.24
C ILE A 193 14.56 14.91 6.44
N CYS A 194 14.84 14.29 7.59
CA CYS A 194 16.19 13.84 7.95
C CYS A 194 16.68 12.57 7.23
N GLN A 195 15.86 11.86 6.45
CA GLN A 195 16.34 10.70 5.69
C GLN A 195 17.05 11.05 4.37
N GLN A 196 16.88 12.27 3.85
CA GLN A 196 17.60 12.72 2.64
C GLN A 196 19.03 13.21 2.92
N ALA A 197 19.45 13.31 4.20
CA ALA A 197 20.74 13.86 4.59
C ALA A 197 21.84 12.82 4.89
N ILE A 198 21.59 11.51 4.68
CA ILE A 198 22.60 10.47 4.88
C ILE A 198 22.66 9.55 3.65
N VAL A 199 23.20 10.07 2.56
CA VAL A 199 23.90 9.26 1.54
C VAL A 199 25.08 10.10 1.04
N ASP A 200 26.22 9.98 1.73
CA ASP A 200 27.55 10.19 1.16
C ASP A 200 28.03 8.86 0.54
#